data_AF-A0A3M1AN08-F1
#
_entry.id   AF-A0A3M1AN08-F1
#
_cell.length_a   1.000
_cell.length_b   1.000
_cell.length_c   1.000
_cell.angle_alpha   90.00
_cell.angle_beta   90.00
_cell.angle_gamma   90.00
#
_symmetry.space_group_name_H-M   'P 1'
#
loop_
_entity.id
_entity.type
_entity.pdbx_description
1 polymer ?
#
loop_
_entity_poly.entity_id
_entity_poly.type
_entity_poly.pdbx_seq_one_letter_code
_entity_poly.pdbx_strand_id
1 'polypeptide(L)'
;MITFRAGSTEGGHWWWYRLAGISFRTDREIEALSPFRSGIPTLPPLAGQMGGFSTEDVPGRGDASGPLFPSGPPMRGEHLIYRGSGFVGGRLRHVEAWEYAGGTILELGEAGRFTVSLDGTKIRLLPPEGGGELSPLVTEGLLGPALTLALARQGIWTLHASAVALDRRVLLFAGSSGVGKSTLAASLPPPWRRIADDVVPFSVAKGRVLVHPHFPQLKLPPTAQYPPDAPEDLELREIYLLAPSSGEIAIEPVSPAKGVTSLVSHTVAARLFDPPLLKRHLALCAELAVSHHVRRLRFPHDVTRLPEVAARLASAA
;
A
#
# COMPACT_ATOMS: atom_id res chain seq x y z
N MET A 1 -14.40 -5.06 -7.02
CA MET A 1 -14.03 -6.09 -6.02
C MET A 1 -12.69 -6.68 -6.41
N ILE A 2 -11.73 -6.74 -5.49
CA ILE A 2 -10.41 -7.35 -5.71
C ILE A 2 -10.39 -8.76 -5.09
N THR A 3 -9.83 -9.74 -5.80
CA THR A 3 -9.70 -11.14 -5.35
C THR A 3 -8.25 -11.55 -5.28
N PHE A 4 -7.78 -12.03 -4.13
CA PHE A 4 -6.47 -12.68 -4.01
C PHE A 4 -6.59 -14.21 -4.01
N ARG A 5 -5.66 -14.91 -4.70
CA ARG A 5 -5.54 -16.37 -4.65
C ARG A 5 -4.09 -16.83 -4.49
N ALA A 6 -3.86 -17.86 -3.67
CA ALA A 6 -2.52 -18.42 -3.42
C ALA A 6 -2.17 -19.71 -4.20
N GLY A 7 -3.12 -20.29 -4.94
CA GLY A 7 -2.82 -21.38 -5.88
C GLY A 7 -2.96 -22.81 -5.31
N SER A 8 -4.12 -23.12 -4.74
CA SER A 8 -4.91 -24.36 -4.95
C SER A 8 -6.11 -24.24 -4.01
N THR A 9 -7.32 -24.30 -4.54
CA THR A 9 -8.50 -24.41 -3.69
C THR A 9 -9.49 -25.34 -4.38
N GLU A 10 -9.28 -26.64 -4.16
CA GLU A 10 -10.41 -27.52 -3.96
C GLU A 10 -11.12 -27.03 -2.68
N GLY A 11 -12.20 -26.25 -2.84
CA GLY A 11 -12.98 -25.72 -1.72
C GLY A 11 -13.21 -24.20 -1.78
N GLY A 12 -14.47 -23.80 -1.92
CA GLY A 12 -14.91 -22.42 -2.13
C GLY A 12 -14.95 -21.53 -0.88
N HIS A 13 -14.00 -21.65 0.05
CA HIS A 13 -13.99 -20.83 1.26
C HIS A 13 -13.33 -19.46 1.00
N TRP A 14 -14.04 -18.38 1.33
CA TRP A 14 -13.57 -17.00 1.12
C TRP A 14 -13.63 -16.18 2.39
N TRP A 15 -12.58 -15.38 2.60
CA TRP A 15 -12.55 -14.32 3.59
C TRP A 15 -12.84 -12.99 2.91
N TRP A 16 -13.62 -12.13 3.57
CA TRP A 16 -14.15 -10.88 3.00
C TRP A 16 -13.76 -9.67 3.83
N TYR A 17 -13.29 -8.64 3.15
CA TYR A 17 -12.78 -7.41 3.74
C TYR A 17 -13.29 -6.19 2.97
N ARG A 18 -13.35 -5.04 3.66
CA ARG A 18 -13.61 -3.74 3.02
C ARG A 18 -12.46 -2.80 3.32
N LEU A 19 -11.72 -2.45 2.28
CA LEU A 19 -10.49 -1.66 2.35
C LEU A 19 -10.53 -0.60 1.26
N ALA A 20 -10.11 0.62 1.58
CA ALA A 20 -10.02 1.70 0.61
C ALA A 20 -11.29 1.91 -0.27
N GLY A 21 -12.48 1.84 0.34
CA GLY A 21 -13.77 2.01 -0.37
C GLY A 21 -14.15 0.85 -1.29
N ILE A 22 -13.41 -0.27 -1.29
CA ILE A 22 -13.68 -1.43 -2.15
C ILE A 22 -13.74 -2.74 -1.36
N SER A 23 -14.51 -3.70 -1.89
CA SER A 23 -14.53 -5.07 -1.37
C SER A 23 -13.32 -5.86 -1.85
N PHE A 24 -12.68 -6.54 -0.91
CA PHE A 24 -11.55 -7.44 -1.13
C PHE A 24 -11.90 -8.83 -0.60
N ARG A 25 -11.50 -9.89 -1.31
CA ARG A 25 -11.65 -11.27 -0.83
C ARG A 25 -10.41 -12.12 -1.07
N THR A 26 -10.16 -13.07 -0.20
CA THR A 26 -9.01 -13.99 -0.25
C THR A 26 -9.44 -15.42 -0.03
N ASP A 27 -8.71 -16.36 -0.62
CA ASP A 27 -8.87 -17.81 -0.40
C ASP A 27 -8.15 -18.31 0.87
N ARG A 28 -7.49 -17.41 1.61
CA ARG A 28 -6.81 -17.65 2.89
C ARG A 28 -7.06 -16.52 3.87
N GLU A 29 -7.08 -16.81 5.17
CA GLU A 29 -7.16 -15.76 6.18
C GLU A 29 -5.87 -14.93 6.16
N ILE A 30 -6.01 -13.61 6.18
CA ILE A 30 -4.90 -12.68 6.37
C ILE A 30 -5.14 -11.95 7.69
N GLU A 31 -4.40 -12.33 8.72
CA GLU A 31 -4.58 -11.82 10.10
C GLU A 31 -4.45 -10.28 10.16
N ALA A 32 -3.50 -9.71 9.41
CA ALA A 32 -3.29 -8.27 9.30
C ALA A 32 -4.52 -7.50 8.79
N LEU A 33 -5.47 -8.18 8.15
CA LEU A 33 -6.71 -7.58 7.65
C LEU A 33 -7.92 -7.80 8.58
N SER A 34 -7.76 -8.55 9.68
CA SER A 34 -8.86 -8.88 10.58
C SER A 34 -9.71 -7.69 11.06
N PRO A 35 -9.16 -6.47 11.30
CA PRO A 35 -9.96 -5.31 11.71
C PRO A 35 -10.91 -4.78 10.62
N PHE A 36 -10.65 -5.15 9.36
CA PHE A 36 -11.39 -4.69 8.19
C PHE A 36 -12.34 -5.75 7.63
N ARG A 37 -12.60 -6.82 8.39
CA ARG A 37 -13.48 -7.92 7.99
C ARG A 37 -14.92 -7.42 7.86
N SER A 38 -15.56 -7.70 6.71
CA SER A 38 -16.90 -7.18 6.40
C SER A 38 -17.97 -8.27 6.22
N GLY A 39 -17.73 -9.47 6.78
CA GLY A 39 -18.66 -10.61 6.72
C GLY A 39 -18.12 -11.88 7.40
N ILE A 40 -18.98 -12.87 7.58
CA ILE A 40 -18.61 -14.20 8.09
C ILE A 40 -18.01 -15.02 6.94
N PRO A 41 -16.87 -15.71 7.11
CA PRO A 41 -16.38 -16.64 6.11
C PRO A 41 -17.46 -17.71 5.86
N THR A 42 -17.78 -18.01 4.60
CA THR A 42 -18.75 -19.07 4.30
C THR A 42 -18.15 -20.41 4.75
N LEU A 43 -18.55 -20.89 5.94
CA LEU A 43 -18.04 -22.09 6.62
C LEU A 43 -17.76 -23.25 5.65
N PRO A 44 -16.65 -24.01 5.82
CA PRO A 44 -16.46 -25.25 5.07
C PRO A 44 -17.52 -26.27 5.50
N PRO A 45 -17.92 -27.22 4.63
CA PRO A 45 -18.70 -28.36 5.07
C PRO A 45 -17.91 -29.09 6.17
N LEU A 46 -18.60 -29.43 7.27
CA LEU A 46 -18.08 -30.34 8.29
C LEU A 46 -17.54 -31.58 7.58
N ALA A 47 -16.25 -31.87 7.77
CA ALA A 47 -15.60 -33.04 7.20
C ALA A 47 -16.26 -34.31 7.77
N GLY A 48 -17.19 -34.86 7.00
CA GLY A 48 -17.65 -36.24 7.13
C GLY A 48 -16.54 -37.18 6.69
N GLN A 49 -16.34 -38.22 7.50
CA GLN A 49 -15.42 -39.33 7.34
C GLN A 49 -15.13 -39.79 5.89
N MET A 50 -13.84 -40.07 5.65
CA MET A 50 -13.23 -41.10 4.78
C MET A 50 -11.85 -40.56 4.37
N GLY A 51 -10.72 -41.24 4.43
CA GLY A 51 -10.28 -42.59 4.77
C GLY A 51 -8.75 -42.55 4.61
N GLY A 52 -8.02 -43.28 5.45
CA GLY A 52 -6.57 -43.09 5.60
C GLY A 52 -5.73 -43.40 4.37
N PHE A 53 -4.56 -42.76 4.27
CA PHE A 53 -3.38 -43.33 3.63
C PHE A 53 -2.11 -42.94 4.40
N SER A 54 -1.22 -43.92 4.42
CA SER A 54 -0.04 -44.11 5.25
C SER A 54 1.18 -43.29 4.83
N THR A 55 2.04 -43.05 5.82
CA THR A 55 3.43 -42.60 5.75
C THR A 55 4.34 -43.57 4.98
N GLU A 56 5.33 -43.02 4.27
CA GLU A 56 6.58 -43.56 3.65
C GLU A 56 6.71 -42.89 2.26
N ASP A 57 7.77 -42.20 1.82
CA ASP A 57 9.21 -42.35 2.04
C ASP A 57 9.95 -40.99 1.91
N VAL A 58 11.06 -40.85 2.64
CA VAL A 58 12.11 -39.84 2.45
C VAL A 58 13.29 -40.47 1.73
N PRO A 59 13.86 -39.83 0.70
CA PRO A 59 15.30 -39.55 0.70
C PRO A 59 15.61 -38.18 0.06
N GLY A 60 16.67 -37.43 0.34
CA GLY A 60 17.87 -37.56 1.15
C GLY A 60 18.64 -36.23 1.01
N ARG A 61 19.56 -35.94 1.94
CA ARG A 61 20.41 -34.73 1.96
C ARG A 61 21.30 -34.64 0.70
N GLY A 62 21.43 -33.43 0.16
CA GLY A 62 22.46 -33.03 -0.81
C GLY A 62 22.94 -31.61 -0.52
N ASP A 63 24.25 -31.43 -0.59
CA ASP A 63 25.06 -30.33 -0.04
C ASP A 63 24.75 -28.91 -0.49
N ALA A 64 25.09 -27.97 0.40
CA ALA A 64 25.19 -26.54 0.15
C ALA A 64 26.51 -26.19 -0.55
N SER A 65 26.44 -25.57 -1.74
CA SER A 65 27.32 -24.49 -2.21
C SER A 65 27.04 -24.13 -3.67
N GLY A 66 26.53 -22.92 -3.93
CA GLY A 66 26.37 -22.34 -5.27
C GLY A 66 25.57 -21.03 -5.27
N PRO A 67 25.94 -19.99 -6.06
CA PRO A 67 25.40 -18.64 -5.91
C PRO A 67 24.04 -18.44 -6.60
N LEU A 68 23.21 -17.61 -5.95
CA LEU A 68 22.11 -16.75 -6.46
C LEU A 68 21.21 -17.28 -7.60
N PHE A 69 19.98 -17.61 -7.16
CA PHE A 69 18.73 -17.93 -7.86
C PHE A 69 18.60 -17.58 -9.37
N PRO A 70 18.08 -18.50 -10.21
CA PRO A 70 17.71 -18.18 -11.58
C PRO A 70 16.40 -17.39 -11.62
N SER A 71 16.39 -16.28 -12.36
CA SER A 71 15.17 -15.71 -12.90
C SER A 71 14.51 -16.76 -13.81
N GLY A 72 13.26 -17.13 -13.51
CA GLY A 72 12.50 -17.97 -14.43
C GLY A 72 12.43 -17.31 -15.82
N PRO A 73 12.42 -18.07 -16.93
CA PRO A 73 12.43 -17.47 -18.26
C PRO A 73 11.19 -16.58 -18.46
N PRO A 74 11.34 -15.41 -19.11
CA PRO A 74 10.21 -14.55 -19.44
C PRO A 74 9.21 -15.31 -20.32
N MET A 75 7.91 -15.25 -19.99
CA MET A 75 6.89 -15.84 -20.86
C MET A 75 6.81 -15.02 -22.17
N ARG A 76 6.53 -15.67 -23.30
CA ARG A 76 6.50 -15.00 -24.62
C ARG A 76 5.52 -13.80 -24.60
N GLY A 77 6.01 -12.63 -25.00
CA GLY A 77 5.22 -11.39 -25.08
C GLY A 77 5.30 -10.49 -23.84
N GLU A 78 6.23 -10.76 -22.92
CA GLU A 78 6.46 -9.93 -21.74
C GLU A 78 7.34 -8.69 -22.02
N HIS A 79 6.91 -7.52 -21.56
CA HIS A 79 7.69 -6.27 -21.62
C HIS A 79 8.14 -5.84 -20.22
N LEU A 80 9.43 -5.62 -20.04
CA LEU A 80 9.97 -5.15 -18.76
C LEU A 80 9.49 -3.71 -18.48
N ILE A 81 8.78 -3.52 -17.38
CA ILE A 81 8.37 -2.20 -16.87
C ILE A 81 9.47 -1.62 -15.97
N TYR A 82 9.97 -2.44 -15.05
CA TYR A 82 10.96 -2.02 -14.05
C TYR A 82 11.84 -3.18 -13.62
N ARG A 83 13.12 -2.90 -13.42
CA ARG A 83 14.09 -3.78 -12.75
C ARG A 83 14.99 -2.92 -11.87
N GLY A 84 15.06 -3.24 -10.58
CA GLY A 84 15.93 -2.55 -9.66
C GLY A 84 15.62 -2.90 -8.21
N SER A 85 16.03 -2.04 -7.28
CA SER A 85 15.77 -2.25 -5.86
C SER A 85 14.46 -1.59 -5.42
N GLY A 86 13.75 -2.23 -4.49
CA GLY A 86 12.58 -1.70 -3.80
C GLY A 86 12.56 -2.13 -2.33
N PHE A 87 11.91 -1.35 -1.47
CA PHE A 87 11.84 -1.66 -0.04
C PHE A 87 10.62 -2.53 0.26
N VAL A 88 10.81 -3.77 0.72
CA VAL A 88 9.75 -4.74 1.07
C VAL A 88 10.26 -5.60 2.24
N GLY A 89 9.47 -5.82 3.30
CA GLY A 89 9.93 -6.61 4.44
C GLY A 89 11.01 -5.91 5.27
N GLY A 90 10.94 -4.58 5.41
CA GLY A 90 11.92 -3.82 6.19
C GLY A 90 13.32 -3.70 5.58
N ARG A 91 13.54 -4.19 4.35
CA ARG A 91 14.84 -4.11 3.65
C ARG A 91 14.72 -3.84 2.16
N LEU A 92 15.81 -3.40 1.55
CA LEU A 92 15.93 -3.31 0.09
C LEU A 92 16.01 -4.73 -0.49
N ARG A 93 15.19 -4.98 -1.51
CA ARG A 93 15.09 -6.24 -2.23
C ARG A 93 15.09 -5.99 -3.73
N HIS A 94 15.47 -7.03 -4.48
CA HIS A 94 15.30 -7.04 -5.92
C HIS A 94 13.81 -7.02 -6.27
N VAL A 95 13.43 -6.13 -7.19
CA VAL A 95 12.07 -5.95 -7.66
C VAL A 95 12.09 -5.90 -9.18
N GLU A 96 11.26 -6.74 -9.78
CA GLU A 96 10.96 -6.68 -11.21
C GLU A 96 9.46 -6.57 -11.44
N ALA A 97 9.09 -5.80 -12.46
CA ALA A 97 7.73 -5.71 -12.97
C ALA A 97 7.74 -5.95 -14.47
N TRP A 98 6.89 -6.88 -14.91
CA TRP A 98 6.76 -7.27 -16.30
C TRP A 98 5.31 -7.14 -16.73
N GLU A 99 5.06 -6.45 -17.83
CA GLU A 99 3.77 -6.44 -18.50
C GLU A 99 3.59 -7.72 -19.30
N TYR A 100 2.39 -8.30 -19.29
CA TYR A 100 1.99 -9.41 -20.14
C TYR A 100 0.53 -9.24 -20.57
N ALA A 101 0.04 -10.06 -21.52
CA ALA A 101 -1.32 -9.93 -22.05
C ALA A 101 -2.44 -9.94 -21.00
N GLY A 102 -2.23 -10.57 -19.84
CA GLY A 102 -3.21 -10.64 -18.74
C GLY A 102 -3.05 -9.59 -17.65
N GLY A 103 -2.00 -8.75 -17.68
CA GLY A 103 -1.74 -7.74 -16.66
C GLY A 103 -0.24 -7.55 -16.36
N THR A 104 0.12 -7.59 -15.08
CA THR A 104 1.51 -7.39 -14.62
C THR A 104 1.96 -8.55 -13.73
N ILE A 105 3.17 -9.04 -13.96
CA ILE A 105 3.89 -9.92 -13.05
C ILE A 105 4.83 -9.07 -12.19
N LEU A 106 4.76 -9.24 -10.88
CA LEU A 106 5.66 -8.64 -9.90
C LEU A 106 6.54 -9.71 -9.28
N GLU A 107 7.85 -9.55 -9.37
CA GLU A 107 8.81 -10.40 -8.67
C GLU A 107 9.46 -9.59 -7.56
N LEU A 108 9.22 -9.98 -6.30
CA LEU A 108 9.63 -9.23 -5.12
C LEU A 108 10.73 -9.96 -4.32
N GLY A 109 11.58 -10.71 -5.03
CA GLY A 109 12.55 -11.64 -4.45
C GLY A 109 11.85 -12.66 -3.54
N GLU A 110 12.38 -12.84 -2.33
CA GLU A 110 11.79 -13.74 -1.31
C GLU A 110 10.36 -13.36 -0.87
N ALA A 111 9.89 -12.13 -1.14
CA ALA A 111 8.51 -11.74 -0.83
C ALA A 111 7.49 -12.35 -1.81
N GLY A 112 7.96 -13.12 -2.79
CA GLY A 112 7.13 -13.91 -3.68
C GLY A 112 6.92 -13.25 -5.03
N ARG A 113 6.29 -14.01 -5.91
CA ARG A 113 5.94 -13.61 -7.27
C ARG A 113 4.43 -13.48 -7.38
N PHE A 114 3.95 -12.34 -7.83
CA PHE A 114 2.52 -12.04 -7.93
C PHE A 114 2.12 -11.74 -9.37
N THR A 115 0.88 -12.06 -9.72
CA THR A 115 0.22 -11.48 -10.91
C THR A 115 -0.85 -10.51 -10.45
N VAL A 116 -0.97 -9.37 -11.13
CA VAL A 116 -2.05 -8.40 -10.98
C VAL A 116 -2.74 -8.27 -12.33
N SER A 117 -4.04 -8.58 -12.40
CA SER A 117 -4.79 -8.52 -13.65
C SER A 117 -4.86 -7.10 -14.22
N LEU A 118 -5.05 -6.96 -15.53
CA LEU A 118 -5.08 -5.66 -16.23
C LEU A 118 -6.11 -4.67 -15.65
N ASP A 119 -7.24 -5.18 -15.15
CA ASP A 119 -8.26 -4.40 -14.46
C ASP A 119 -7.95 -4.19 -12.97
N GLY A 120 -6.95 -4.85 -12.39
CA GLY A 120 -6.64 -4.81 -10.96
C GLY A 120 -7.61 -5.61 -10.08
N THR A 121 -8.55 -6.37 -10.64
CA THR A 121 -9.57 -7.11 -9.85
C THR A 121 -9.07 -8.45 -9.31
N LYS A 122 -7.91 -8.94 -9.76
CA LYS A 122 -7.34 -10.22 -9.34
C LYS A 122 -5.85 -10.07 -9.05
N ILE A 123 -5.45 -10.57 -7.89
CA ILE A 123 -4.06 -10.77 -7.49
C ILE A 123 -3.87 -12.28 -7.32
N ARG A 124 -2.80 -12.86 -7.87
CA ARG A 124 -2.45 -14.25 -7.59
C ARG A 124 -1.02 -14.35 -7.12
N LEU A 125 -0.79 -15.00 -6.00
CA LEU A 125 0.54 -15.47 -5.63
C LEU A 125 0.85 -16.68 -6.51
N LEU A 126 1.95 -16.60 -7.24
CA LEU A 126 2.50 -17.72 -7.98
C LEU A 126 3.37 -18.50 -6.99
N PRO A 127 3.09 -19.79 -6.76
CA PRO A 127 3.87 -20.58 -5.82
C PRO A 127 5.34 -20.60 -6.29
N PRO A 128 6.32 -20.35 -5.39
CA PRO A 128 7.67 -20.87 -5.61
C PRO A 128 7.61 -22.40 -5.59
N GLU A 129 8.67 -23.09 -6.00
CA GLU A 129 8.76 -24.57 -6.00
C GLU A 129 8.61 -25.24 -4.60
N GLY A 130 8.08 -24.55 -3.57
CA GLY A 130 7.93 -25.02 -2.19
C GLY A 130 6.60 -24.64 -1.51
N GLY A 131 5.50 -24.46 -2.26
CA GLY A 131 4.15 -24.31 -1.70
C GLY A 131 3.78 -22.87 -1.32
N GLY A 132 2.67 -22.35 -1.86
CA GLY A 132 2.23 -20.96 -1.72
C GLY A 132 1.72 -20.55 -0.32
N GLU A 133 2.55 -20.66 0.71
CA GLU A 133 2.25 -20.20 2.07
C GLU A 133 2.33 -18.66 2.22
N LEU A 134 1.46 -18.12 3.09
CA LEU A 134 1.43 -16.69 3.42
C LEU A 134 2.34 -16.41 4.63
N SER A 135 3.65 -16.39 4.41
CA SER A 135 4.57 -15.87 5.42
C SER A 135 4.34 -14.36 5.65
N PRO A 136 4.83 -13.77 6.77
CA PRO A 136 4.74 -12.33 6.98
C PRO A 136 5.34 -11.51 5.83
N LEU A 137 6.47 -11.96 5.27
CA LEU A 137 7.12 -11.31 4.16
C LEU A 137 6.29 -11.36 2.86
N VAL A 138 5.67 -12.52 2.56
CA VAL A 138 4.76 -12.66 1.42
C VAL A 138 3.52 -11.79 1.60
N THR A 139 3.01 -11.70 2.83
CA THR A 139 1.90 -10.81 3.19
C THR A 139 2.25 -9.35 2.96
N GLU A 140 3.48 -8.90 3.29
CA GLU A 140 3.94 -7.55 2.97
C GLU A 140 4.05 -7.30 1.46
N GLY A 141 4.55 -8.28 0.69
CA GLY A 141 4.58 -8.20 -0.78
C GLY A 141 3.17 -8.08 -1.39
N LEU A 142 2.22 -8.84 -0.84
CA LEU A 142 0.82 -8.85 -1.23
C LEU A 142 0.12 -7.51 -0.90
N LEU A 143 0.15 -7.11 0.37
CA LEU A 143 -0.59 -5.94 0.87
C LEU A 143 0.12 -4.60 0.56
N GLY A 144 1.41 -4.64 0.25
CA GLY A 144 2.19 -3.49 -0.22
C GLY A 144 2.16 -3.40 -1.75
N PRO A 145 3.25 -3.74 -2.47
CA PRO A 145 3.35 -3.51 -3.91
C PRO A 145 2.22 -4.12 -4.77
N ALA A 146 1.76 -5.34 -4.49
CA ALA A 146 0.75 -5.98 -5.32
C ALA A 146 -0.64 -5.34 -5.17
N LEU A 147 -1.09 -5.10 -3.92
CA LEU A 147 -2.36 -4.45 -3.64
C LEU A 147 -2.36 -2.98 -4.09
N THR A 148 -1.28 -2.24 -3.88
CA THR A 148 -1.19 -0.83 -4.31
C THR A 148 -1.24 -0.70 -5.84
N LEU A 149 -0.61 -1.61 -6.59
CA LEU A 149 -0.75 -1.66 -8.05
C LEU A 149 -2.19 -1.98 -8.49
N ALA A 150 -2.84 -2.94 -7.82
CA ALA A 150 -4.22 -3.31 -8.12
C ALA A 150 -5.20 -2.14 -7.85
N LEU A 151 -5.00 -1.42 -6.75
CA LEU A 151 -5.74 -0.20 -6.41
C LEU A 151 -5.54 0.91 -7.46
N ALA A 152 -4.30 1.13 -7.90
CA ALA A 152 -3.99 2.15 -8.90
C ALA A 152 -4.75 1.90 -10.22
N ARG A 153 -4.86 0.63 -10.64
CA ARG A 153 -5.66 0.23 -11.82
C ARG A 153 -7.15 0.55 -11.66
N GLN A 154 -7.66 0.44 -10.43
CA GLN A 154 -9.02 0.83 -10.03
C GLN A 154 -9.18 2.35 -9.78
N GLY A 155 -8.13 3.16 -10.00
CA GLY A 155 -8.17 4.61 -9.81
C GLY A 155 -8.04 5.07 -8.36
N ILE A 156 -7.61 4.17 -7.46
CA ILE A 156 -7.25 4.47 -6.08
C ILE A 156 -5.73 4.50 -5.98
N TRP A 157 -5.17 5.66 -5.70
CA TRP A 157 -3.72 5.90 -5.68
C TRP A 157 -3.23 5.97 -4.25
N THR A 158 -1.95 5.70 -4.02
CA THR A 158 -1.40 5.62 -2.66
C THR A 158 -0.17 6.51 -2.51
N LEU A 159 -0.17 7.38 -1.50
CA LEU A 159 0.98 8.21 -1.14
C LEU A 159 1.73 7.64 0.07
N HIS A 160 3.05 7.77 0.04
CA HIS A 160 3.91 7.56 1.19
C HIS A 160 3.85 8.78 2.11
N ALA A 161 2.86 8.76 3.00
CA ALA A 161 2.49 9.90 3.83
C ALA A 161 1.91 9.44 5.19
N SER A 162 1.79 10.39 6.11
CA SER A 162 0.97 10.23 7.33
C SER A 162 -0.25 11.11 7.21
N ALA A 163 -1.40 10.67 7.73
CA ALA A 163 -2.66 11.39 7.59
C ALA A 163 -3.35 11.60 8.94
N VAL A 164 -3.90 12.80 9.12
CA VAL A 164 -4.70 13.18 10.28
C VAL A 164 -6.02 13.78 9.80
N ALA A 165 -7.10 13.51 10.53
CA ALA A 165 -8.41 14.05 10.28
C ALA A 165 -8.83 15.01 11.40
N LEU A 166 -9.48 16.09 10.99
CA LEU A 166 -10.32 16.95 11.81
C LEU A 166 -11.71 16.96 11.18
N ASP A 167 -12.70 16.43 11.90
CA ASP A 167 -14.04 16.16 11.39
C ASP A 167 -14.01 15.32 10.09
N ARG A 168 -14.44 15.92 8.96
CA ARG A 168 -14.45 15.28 7.63
C ARG A 168 -13.29 15.70 6.74
N ARG A 169 -12.31 16.44 7.26
CA ARG A 169 -11.19 17.03 6.52
C ARG A 169 -9.87 16.38 6.90
N VAL A 170 -9.05 16.06 5.91
CA VAL A 170 -7.75 15.38 6.10
C VAL A 170 -6.59 16.29 5.78
N LEU A 171 -5.57 16.29 6.64
CA LEU A 171 -4.24 16.78 6.32
C LEU A 171 -3.31 15.59 6.05
N LEU A 172 -2.61 15.63 4.93
CA LEU A 172 -1.58 14.67 4.56
C LEU A 172 -0.19 15.28 4.78
N PHE A 173 0.72 14.51 5.37
CA PHE A 173 2.11 14.88 5.56
C PHE A 173 2.99 13.97 4.70
N ALA A 174 3.57 14.52 3.64
CA ALA A 174 4.46 13.83 2.72
C ALA A 174 5.87 14.43 2.78
N GLY A 175 6.88 13.61 2.52
CA GLY A 175 8.28 14.02 2.60
C GLY A 175 9.21 12.83 2.70
N SER A 176 10.51 13.09 2.61
CA SER A 176 11.55 12.05 2.66
C SER A 176 11.45 11.19 3.93
N SER A 177 12.02 9.99 3.88
CA SER A 177 12.15 9.17 5.08
C SER A 177 12.95 9.95 6.15
N GLY A 178 12.54 9.83 7.40
CA GLY A 178 13.18 10.51 8.53
C GLY A 178 12.82 11.98 8.75
N VAL A 179 12.06 12.63 7.86
CA VAL A 179 11.68 14.06 8.03
C VAL A 179 10.63 14.32 9.13
N GLY A 180 10.11 13.26 9.77
CA GLY A 180 9.16 13.37 10.88
C GLY A 180 7.68 13.32 10.51
N LYS A 181 7.27 12.73 9.37
CA LYS A 181 5.84 12.57 8.98
C LYS A 181 4.98 11.94 10.09
N SER A 182 5.38 10.75 10.54
CA SER A 182 4.67 10.00 11.58
C SER A 182 4.75 10.69 12.93
N THR A 183 5.88 11.33 13.24
CA THR A 183 6.09 12.08 14.49
C THR A 183 5.18 13.30 14.56
N LEU A 184 5.09 14.09 13.47
CA LEU A 184 4.19 15.22 13.38
C LEU A 184 2.72 14.76 13.48
N ALA A 185 2.34 13.72 12.73
CA ALA A 185 1.00 13.15 12.85
C ALA A 185 0.68 12.61 14.26
N ALA A 186 1.69 12.29 15.09
CA ALA A 186 1.54 11.90 16.49
C ALA A 186 1.29 13.07 17.42
N SER A 187 1.90 14.22 17.11
CA SER A 187 1.95 15.35 18.02
C SER A 187 0.72 16.23 17.94
N LEU A 188 -0.13 16.07 16.92
CA LEU A 188 -1.37 16.84 16.83
C LEU A 188 -2.33 16.38 17.94
N PRO A 189 -2.73 17.29 18.85
CA PRO A 189 -3.62 16.92 19.95
C PRO A 189 -5.07 16.79 19.48
N PRO A 190 -5.97 16.20 20.29
CA PRO A 190 -7.40 16.24 20.04
C PRO A 190 -7.89 17.66 19.73
N PRO A 191 -8.88 17.84 18.84
CA PRO A 191 -9.72 16.80 18.21
C PRO A 191 -9.10 16.11 16.98
N TRP A 192 -7.84 16.36 16.63
CA TRP A 192 -7.19 15.67 15.52
C TRP A 192 -7.03 14.17 15.80
N ARG A 193 -7.32 13.35 14.80
CA ARG A 193 -7.16 11.89 14.87
C ARG A 193 -6.24 11.44 13.75
N ARG A 194 -5.21 10.66 14.06
CA ARG A 194 -4.42 9.98 13.02
C ARG A 194 -5.30 8.94 12.34
N ILE A 195 -5.34 8.95 11.01
CA ILE A 195 -6.17 8.05 10.21
C ILE A 195 -5.37 7.07 9.35
N ALA A 196 -4.12 7.37 9.04
CA ALA A 196 -3.23 6.48 8.32
C ALA A 196 -1.77 6.89 8.55
N ASP A 197 -0.84 5.96 8.34
CA ASP A 197 0.59 6.21 8.32
C ASP A 197 1.25 5.38 7.21
N ASP A 198 2.43 5.77 6.73
CA ASP A 198 3.21 5.07 5.69
C ASP A 198 2.57 4.90 4.29
N VAL A 199 1.35 4.40 4.16
CA VAL A 199 0.61 4.22 2.91
C VAL A 199 -0.80 4.79 3.10
N VAL A 200 -1.11 5.85 2.37
CA VAL A 200 -2.42 6.50 2.41
C VAL A 200 -3.11 6.42 1.05
N PRO A 201 -4.16 5.61 0.89
CA PRO A 201 -4.95 5.57 -0.32
C PRO A 201 -5.84 6.80 -0.47
N PHE A 202 -5.99 7.26 -1.70
CA PHE A 202 -6.89 8.34 -2.07
C PHE A 202 -7.42 8.14 -3.51
N SER A 203 -8.56 8.74 -3.82
CA SER A 203 -9.12 8.78 -5.17
C SER A 203 -9.66 10.17 -5.50
N VAL A 204 -9.95 10.42 -6.77
CA VAL A 204 -10.61 11.66 -7.20
C VAL A 204 -11.99 11.32 -7.74
N ALA A 205 -13.02 11.93 -7.16
CA ALA A 205 -14.41 11.73 -7.54
C ALA A 205 -15.14 13.08 -7.55
N LYS A 206 -15.80 13.40 -8.66
CA LYS A 206 -16.60 14.64 -8.82
C LYS A 206 -15.82 15.92 -8.46
N GLY A 207 -14.54 15.98 -8.84
CA GLY A 207 -13.65 17.12 -8.57
C GLY A 207 -13.18 17.24 -7.11
N ARG A 208 -13.44 16.23 -6.27
CA ARG A 208 -12.97 16.17 -4.89
C ARG A 208 -11.97 15.03 -4.72
N VAL A 209 -11.01 15.25 -3.85
CA VAL A 209 -10.04 14.22 -3.47
C VAL A 209 -10.52 13.55 -2.18
N LEU A 210 -10.75 12.24 -2.25
CA LEU A 210 -11.23 11.43 -1.14
C LEU A 210 -10.09 10.57 -0.61
N VAL A 211 -9.82 10.65 0.69
CA VAL A 211 -8.83 9.84 1.41
C VAL A 211 -9.53 8.67 2.07
N HIS A 212 -8.92 7.48 1.97
CA HIS A 212 -9.49 6.23 2.46
C HIS A 212 -8.71 5.71 3.67
N PRO A 213 -9.20 5.88 4.91
CA PRO A 213 -8.46 5.56 6.13
C PRO A 213 -8.35 4.05 6.41
N HIS A 214 -9.26 3.24 5.88
CA HIS A 214 -9.30 1.79 6.11
C HIS A 214 -8.33 1.04 5.21
N PHE A 215 -7.04 1.25 5.43
CA PHE A 215 -5.96 0.55 4.74
C PHE A 215 -5.00 -0.07 5.76
N PRO A 216 -4.60 -1.35 5.58
CA PRO A 216 -3.78 -2.06 6.56
C PRO A 216 -2.42 -1.40 6.76
N GLN A 217 -2.13 -1.09 8.02
CA GLN A 217 -0.88 -0.52 8.48
C GLN A 217 0.04 -1.67 8.88
N LEU A 218 0.87 -2.14 7.94
CA LEU A 218 1.69 -3.36 8.11
C LEU A 218 2.67 -3.31 9.28
N LYS A 219 3.02 -2.11 9.76
CA LYS A 219 3.90 -1.89 10.92
C LYS A 219 3.16 -1.94 12.26
N LEU A 220 1.83 -2.09 12.25
CA LEU A 220 0.99 -2.10 13.44
C LEU A 220 0.31 -3.47 13.59
N PRO A 221 0.12 -3.96 14.83
CA PRO A 221 -0.71 -5.12 15.05
C PRO A 221 -2.19 -4.82 14.68
N PRO A 222 -3.00 -5.86 14.42
CA PRO A 222 -4.43 -5.69 14.12
C PRO A 222 -5.20 -4.85 15.16
N THR A 223 -4.84 -4.97 16.44
CA THR A 223 -5.49 -4.26 17.54
C THR A 223 -5.17 -2.76 17.61
N ALA A 224 -4.19 -2.28 16.83
CA ALA A 224 -3.72 -0.89 16.86
C ALA A 224 -3.90 -0.15 15.53
N GLN A 225 -4.71 -0.69 14.60
CA GLN A 225 -4.99 -0.04 13.32
C GLN A 225 -5.70 1.32 13.53
N TYR A 226 -5.38 2.28 12.66
CA TYR A 226 -5.94 3.63 12.72
C TYR A 226 -7.41 3.66 12.28
N PRO A 227 -8.19 4.57 12.89
CA PRO A 227 -9.39 4.23 13.62
C PRO A 227 -10.43 3.51 12.78
N PRO A 228 -10.94 2.37 13.27
CA PRO A 228 -11.92 1.56 12.53
C PRO A 228 -13.29 2.24 12.42
N ASP A 229 -13.57 3.24 13.26
CA ASP A 229 -14.79 4.04 13.24
C ASP A 229 -14.70 5.27 12.33
N ALA A 230 -13.58 5.46 11.62
CA ALA A 230 -13.48 6.54 10.63
C ALA A 230 -14.51 6.32 9.49
N PRO A 231 -15.08 7.40 8.92
CA PRO A 231 -15.83 7.29 7.68
C PRO A 231 -14.99 6.65 6.57
N GLU A 232 -15.62 5.87 5.67
CA GLU A 232 -14.92 5.24 4.55
C GLU A 232 -14.23 6.24 3.63
N ASP A 233 -14.84 7.42 3.46
CA ASP A 233 -14.33 8.53 2.67
C ASP A 233 -14.25 9.80 3.51
N LEU A 234 -13.05 10.39 3.51
CA LEU A 234 -12.79 11.71 4.09
C LEU A 234 -12.27 12.66 3.01
N GLU A 235 -12.63 13.94 3.09
CA GLU A 235 -12.22 14.91 2.07
C GLU A 235 -10.82 15.42 2.37
N LEU A 236 -9.91 15.35 1.38
CA LEU A 236 -8.59 15.94 1.51
C LEU A 236 -8.71 17.46 1.60
N ARG A 237 -8.10 18.03 2.63
CA ARG A 237 -7.96 19.48 2.77
C ARG A 237 -6.65 19.94 2.14
N GLU A 238 -5.53 19.40 2.61
CA GLU A 238 -4.19 19.83 2.20
C GLU A 238 -3.17 18.68 2.26
N ILE A 239 -2.18 18.72 1.37
CA ILE A 239 -0.96 17.91 1.41
C ILE A 239 0.20 18.84 1.76
N TYR A 240 0.78 18.63 2.94
CA TYR A 240 1.99 19.31 3.38
C TYR A 240 3.22 18.51 2.98
N LEU A 241 4.03 19.10 2.11
CA LEU A 241 5.39 18.67 1.82
C LEU A 241 6.30 19.16 2.96
N LEU A 242 6.76 18.23 3.79
CA LEU A 242 7.60 18.53 4.94
C LEU A 242 9.02 18.88 4.50
N ALA A 243 9.56 19.96 5.07
CA ALA A 243 10.94 20.37 4.88
C ALA A 243 11.55 20.84 6.22
N PRO A 244 12.78 20.43 6.56
CA PRO A 244 13.43 20.92 7.77
C PRO A 244 13.77 22.41 7.67
N SER A 245 13.79 23.10 8.80
CA SER A 245 14.25 24.49 8.93
C SER A 245 15.18 24.65 10.14
N SER A 246 15.92 25.76 10.18
CA SER A 246 16.83 26.10 11.30
C SER A 246 16.14 26.80 12.48
N GLY A 247 14.85 27.13 12.37
CA GLY A 247 14.15 27.89 13.43
C GLY A 247 12.78 28.46 13.04
N GLU A 248 12.46 28.53 11.75
CA GLU A 248 11.18 29.09 11.29
C GLU A 248 10.12 28.01 11.10
N ILE A 249 8.89 28.29 11.55
CA ILE A 249 7.71 27.49 11.22
C ILE A 249 6.91 28.28 10.18
N ALA A 250 6.89 27.80 8.93
CA ALA A 250 6.26 28.49 7.82
C ALA A 250 5.46 27.53 6.93
N ILE A 251 4.32 28.02 6.44
CA ILE A 251 3.50 27.32 5.44
C ILE A 251 3.53 28.13 4.14
N GLU A 252 4.18 27.58 3.13
CA GLU A 252 4.44 28.27 1.86
C GLU A 252 3.68 27.60 0.69
N PRO A 253 3.32 28.36 -0.35
CA PRO A 253 2.83 27.76 -1.59
C PRO A 253 3.93 26.95 -2.28
N VAL A 254 3.52 25.92 -3.02
CA VAL A 254 4.40 25.10 -3.86
C VAL A 254 4.03 25.33 -5.32
N SER A 255 5.03 25.58 -6.18
CA SER A 255 4.75 25.71 -7.61
C SER A 255 4.22 24.38 -8.18
N PRO A 256 3.32 24.39 -9.18
CA PRO A 256 2.77 23.17 -9.74
C PRO A 256 3.83 22.16 -10.16
N ALA A 257 4.91 22.61 -10.81
CA ALA A 257 6.03 21.74 -11.19
C ALA A 257 6.67 21.01 -10.00
N LYS A 258 6.88 21.69 -8.87
CA LYS A 258 7.41 21.09 -7.64
C LYS A 258 6.37 20.19 -6.96
N GLY A 259 5.08 20.53 -7.07
CA GLY A 259 3.99 19.70 -6.59
C GLY A 259 3.97 18.35 -7.31
N VAL A 260 4.00 18.36 -8.64
CA VAL A 260 4.02 17.16 -9.49
C VAL A 260 5.21 16.27 -9.14
N THR A 261 6.43 16.81 -9.16
CA THR A 261 7.64 15.99 -8.91
C THR A 261 7.61 15.37 -7.51
N SER A 262 7.10 16.11 -6.52
CA SER A 262 6.95 15.60 -5.16
C SER A 262 5.88 14.51 -5.06
N LEU A 263 4.68 14.72 -5.63
CA LEU A 263 3.60 13.74 -5.63
C LEU A 263 4.03 12.44 -6.33
N VAL A 264 4.73 12.53 -7.46
CA VAL A 264 5.27 11.37 -8.17
C VAL A 264 6.29 10.64 -7.30
N SER A 265 7.23 11.36 -6.68
CA SER A 265 8.29 10.77 -5.86
C SER A 265 7.78 10.11 -4.59
N HIS A 266 6.65 10.57 -4.05
CA HIS A 266 6.01 9.99 -2.87
C HIS A 266 4.86 9.04 -3.22
N THR A 267 4.56 8.77 -4.48
CA THR A 267 3.57 7.75 -4.83
C THR A 267 4.16 6.36 -4.63
N VAL A 268 3.47 5.53 -3.84
CA VAL A 268 3.86 4.14 -3.61
C VAL A 268 3.72 3.34 -4.89
N ALA A 269 4.70 2.49 -5.18
CA ALA A 269 4.73 1.60 -6.35
C ALA A 269 4.69 2.30 -7.73
N ALA A 270 4.88 3.63 -7.82
CA ALA A 270 4.81 4.36 -9.10
C ALA A 270 5.75 3.83 -10.19
N ARG A 271 6.90 3.26 -9.79
CA ARG A 271 7.87 2.62 -10.71
C ARG A 271 7.36 1.32 -11.32
N LEU A 272 6.31 0.72 -10.76
CA LEU A 272 5.71 -0.53 -11.25
C LEU A 272 4.56 -0.27 -12.23
N PHE A 273 4.23 0.99 -12.50
CA PHE A 273 3.15 1.35 -13.41
C PHE A 273 3.56 1.14 -14.86
N ASP A 274 2.74 0.40 -15.61
CA ASP A 274 2.83 0.34 -17.06
C ASP A 274 2.64 1.75 -17.69
N PRO A 275 3.05 1.97 -18.95
CA PRO A 275 2.98 3.31 -19.55
C PRO A 275 1.57 3.95 -19.55
N PRO A 276 0.47 3.21 -19.84
CA PRO A 276 -0.88 3.75 -19.72
C PRO A 276 -1.25 4.18 -18.30
N LEU A 277 -0.93 3.37 -17.29
CA LEU A 277 -1.22 3.68 -15.89
C LEU A 277 -0.38 4.86 -15.39
N LEU A 278 0.90 4.91 -15.77
CA LEU A 278 1.80 6.02 -15.45
C LEU A 278 1.29 7.34 -16.06
N LYS A 279 0.80 7.32 -17.31
CA LYS A 279 0.20 8.51 -17.94
C LYS A 279 -1.00 9.03 -17.15
N ARG A 280 -1.90 8.14 -16.72
CA ARG A 280 -3.05 8.51 -15.86
C ARG A 280 -2.60 9.10 -14.53
N HIS A 281 -1.60 8.49 -13.91
CA HIS A 281 -1.02 8.96 -12.65
C HIS A 281 -0.39 10.34 -12.77
N LEU A 282 0.39 10.59 -13.82
CA LEU A 282 1.01 11.90 -14.06
C LEU A 282 -0.04 13.00 -14.29
N ALA A 283 -1.12 12.70 -15.02
CA ALA A 283 -2.23 13.63 -15.20
C ALA A 283 -2.90 13.99 -13.86
N LEU A 284 -3.12 12.98 -13.00
CA LEU A 284 -3.62 13.19 -11.65
C LEU A 284 -2.68 14.08 -10.82
N CYS A 285 -1.37 13.80 -10.82
CA CYS A 285 -0.42 14.62 -10.08
C CYS A 285 -0.42 16.07 -10.57
N ALA A 286 -0.56 16.30 -11.87
CA ALA A 286 -0.68 17.63 -12.44
C ALA A 286 -1.97 18.34 -11.99
N GLU A 287 -3.10 17.65 -12.00
CA GLU A 287 -4.38 18.18 -11.51
C GLU A 287 -4.27 18.62 -10.04
N LEU A 288 -3.78 17.75 -9.16
CA LEU A 288 -3.60 18.03 -7.73
C LEU A 288 -2.66 19.21 -7.46
N ALA A 289 -1.60 19.32 -8.26
CA ALA A 289 -0.60 20.38 -8.11
C ALA A 289 -1.12 21.76 -8.57
N VAL A 290 -2.14 21.81 -9.41
CA VAL A 290 -2.75 23.06 -9.91
C VAL A 290 -3.92 23.53 -9.03
N SER A 291 -4.71 22.60 -8.46
CA SER A 291 -5.93 22.91 -7.70
C SER A 291 -5.72 23.38 -6.25
N HIS A 292 -4.46 23.53 -5.80
CA HIS A 292 -4.05 24.07 -4.49
C HIS A 292 -4.28 23.17 -3.26
N HIS A 293 -4.09 21.86 -3.41
CA HIS A 293 -4.00 20.94 -2.26
C HIS A 293 -2.56 20.57 -1.88
N VAL A 294 -1.57 21.35 -2.29
CA VAL A 294 -0.14 21.06 -1.99
C VAL A 294 0.58 22.31 -1.49
N ARG A 295 1.03 22.26 -0.24
CA ARG A 295 1.78 23.33 0.43
C ARG A 295 3.06 22.78 1.02
N ARG A 296 4.05 23.65 1.27
CA ARG A 296 5.26 23.26 1.99
C ARG A 296 5.13 23.67 3.44
N LEU A 297 5.36 22.74 4.36
CA LEU A 297 5.50 23.03 5.78
C LEU A 297 6.99 22.96 6.13
N ARG A 298 7.57 24.12 6.43
CA ARG A 298 8.92 24.24 6.97
C ARG A 298 8.84 24.28 8.49
N PHE A 299 9.62 23.45 9.18
CA PHE A 299 9.68 23.48 10.64
C PHE A 299 11.00 22.92 11.17
N PRO A 300 11.45 23.34 12.37
CA PRO A 300 12.66 22.82 12.99
C PRO A 300 12.50 21.34 13.35
N HIS A 301 13.58 20.57 13.22
CA HIS A 301 13.60 19.18 13.67
C HIS A 301 13.78 19.09 15.19
N ASP A 302 12.84 19.69 15.91
CA ASP A 302 12.81 19.83 17.37
C ASP A 302 11.42 19.44 17.89
N VAL A 303 11.37 18.34 18.63
CA VAL A 303 10.12 17.78 19.18
C VAL A 303 9.44 18.76 20.14
N THR A 304 10.21 19.61 20.84
CA THR A 304 9.65 20.59 21.79
C THR A 304 8.83 21.67 21.10
N ARG A 305 9.03 21.88 19.79
CA ARG A 305 8.32 22.86 18.98
C ARG A 305 7.13 22.30 18.20
N LEU A 306 6.88 21.00 18.26
CA LEU A 306 5.72 20.39 17.60
C LEU A 306 4.36 20.97 18.04
N PRO A 307 4.15 21.39 19.31
CA PRO A 307 2.92 22.08 19.70
C PRO A 307 2.67 23.38 18.92
N GLU A 308 3.74 24.13 18.61
CA GLU A 308 3.67 25.35 17.80
C GLU A 308 3.32 25.04 16.34
N VAL A 309 3.91 23.97 15.78
CA VAL A 309 3.55 23.47 14.44
C VAL A 309 2.08 23.06 14.39
N ALA A 310 1.59 22.33 15.40
CA ALA A 310 0.20 21.89 15.49
C ALA A 310 -0.76 23.08 15.58
N ALA A 311 -0.44 24.10 16.40
CA ALA A 311 -1.23 25.33 16.48
C ALA A 311 -1.29 26.05 15.13
N ARG A 312 -0.16 26.10 14.40
CA ARG A 312 -0.10 26.70 13.06
C ARG A 312 -0.98 25.97 12.07
N LEU A 313 -0.95 24.63 12.06
CA LEU A 313 -1.80 23.79 11.22
C LEU A 313 -3.28 23.97 11.55
N ALA A 314 -3.65 24.03 12.83
CA ALA A 314 -5.02 24.25 13.27
C ALA A 314 -5.57 25.61 12.83
N SER A 315 -4.76 26.67 12.85
CA SER A 315 -5.16 27.99 12.32
C SER A 315 -5.29 28.06 10.80
N ALA A 316 -4.71 27.09 10.08
CA ALA A 316 -4.74 27.02 8.62
C ALA A 316 -5.80 26.04 8.08
N ALA A 317 -6.40 25.21 8.94
CA ALA A 317 -7.37 24.17 8.59
C ALA A 317 -8.76 24.75 8.33
#